data_AF-A0A7C6S3J6-F1
#
_entry.id   AF-A0A7C6S3J6-F1
#
_cell.length_a   1.000
_cell.length_b   1.000
_cell.length_c   1.000
_cell.angle_alpha   90.00
_cell.angle_beta   90.00
_cell.angle_gamma   90.00
#
_symmetry.space_group_name_H-M   'P 1'
#
loop_
_entity.id
_entity.type
_entity.pdbx_description
1 polymer ?
#
loop_
_entity_poly.entity_id
_entity_poly.type
_entity_poly.pdbx_seq_one_letter_code
_entity_poly.pdbx_strand_id
1 'polypeptide(L)'
;THMVYFYQHEVLRGLKSNTAINEMCAQCVEDLVANKILTDGPRGVPYAAASAGASGNSDGRLPLFNSYNDYTLLDWSGNEDETLTNYSKTYALGAYLMRNYGGANFIRELIQNDYTGAASIVQAVNANGGTVGSYGDVLQRFGVASMLSDKMDMDTGYRFNRGDVWSESTVGGIRYDLGSINLYNYLPAPFIYDELPNSQHAGSNLFYNGGSGLSGQKEWYFKGVNEKTQVSVVVK
;
A
#
# COMPACT_ATOMS: atom_id res chain seq x y z
N THR A 1 -13.24 9.05 -9.77
CA THR A 1 -12.35 9.67 -8.75
C THR A 1 -11.40 10.67 -9.37
N HIS A 2 -10.88 10.44 -10.58
CA HIS A 2 -9.99 11.36 -11.29
C HIS A 2 -10.49 12.82 -11.34
N MET A 3 -11.74 13.04 -11.76
CA MET A 3 -12.34 14.38 -11.82
C MET A 3 -12.50 15.05 -10.45
N VAL A 4 -12.71 14.25 -9.39
CA VAL A 4 -12.85 14.78 -8.03
C VAL A 4 -11.49 15.23 -7.50
N TYR A 5 -10.45 14.42 -7.70
CA TYR A 5 -9.09 14.79 -7.29
C TYR A 5 -8.59 16.02 -8.06
N PHE A 6 -8.77 16.03 -9.38
CA PHE A 6 -8.47 17.19 -10.23
C PHE A 6 -9.19 18.45 -9.72
N TYR A 7 -10.49 18.38 -9.47
CA TYR A 7 -11.25 19.53 -8.99
C TYR A 7 -10.77 20.01 -7.62
N GLN A 8 -10.51 19.09 -6.69
CA GLN A 8 -10.09 19.44 -5.33
C GLN A 8 -8.68 20.04 -5.30
N HIS A 9 -7.73 19.50 -6.05
CA HIS A 9 -6.35 19.99 -6.04
C HIS A 9 -6.14 21.14 -7.01
N GLU A 10 -6.48 20.97 -8.29
CA GLU A 10 -6.15 21.96 -9.31
C GLU A 10 -7.11 23.15 -9.28
N VAL A 11 -8.42 22.89 -9.22
CA VAL A 11 -9.42 23.96 -9.33
C VAL A 11 -9.61 24.70 -8.00
N LEU A 12 -9.85 23.98 -6.90
CA LEU A 12 -10.15 24.62 -5.61
C LEU A 12 -8.91 25.13 -4.87
N ARG A 13 -7.77 24.44 -4.99
CA ARG A 13 -6.56 24.74 -4.20
C ARG A 13 -5.39 25.29 -5.02
N GLY A 14 -5.49 25.28 -6.36
CA GLY A 14 -4.39 25.72 -7.23
C GLY A 14 -3.12 24.87 -7.12
N LEU A 15 -3.25 23.60 -6.71
CA LEU A 15 -2.16 22.65 -6.54
C LEU A 15 -2.01 21.78 -7.79
N LYS A 16 -0.77 21.42 -8.16
CA LYS A 16 -0.52 20.48 -9.25
C LYS A 16 -0.87 19.04 -8.79
N SER A 17 -1.76 18.37 -9.52
CA SER A 17 -2.11 16.98 -9.25
C SER A 17 -0.90 16.04 -9.42
N ASN A 18 -0.84 14.99 -8.59
CA ASN A 18 0.10 13.88 -8.76
C ASN A 18 -0.64 12.69 -9.38
N THR A 19 -0.22 12.26 -10.57
CA THR A 19 -0.87 11.18 -11.31
C THR A 19 -0.92 9.88 -10.50
N ALA A 20 0.19 9.46 -9.88
CA ALA A 20 0.20 8.23 -9.07
C ALA A 20 -0.83 8.25 -7.92
N ILE A 21 -0.98 9.40 -7.24
CA ILE A 21 -1.98 9.57 -6.18
C ILE A 21 -3.40 9.62 -6.74
N ASN A 22 -3.59 10.25 -7.90
CA ASN A 22 -4.88 10.28 -8.58
C ASN A 22 -5.39 8.86 -8.91
N GLU A 23 -4.51 8.05 -9.51
CA GLU A 23 -4.79 6.67 -9.89
C GLU A 23 -4.91 5.77 -8.66
N MET A 24 -4.08 5.96 -7.63
CA MET A 24 -4.23 5.32 -6.32
C MET A 24 -5.63 5.56 -5.75
N CYS A 25 -6.08 6.83 -5.72
CA CYS A 25 -7.41 7.18 -5.22
C CYS A 25 -8.53 6.51 -6.02
N ALA A 26 -8.37 6.40 -7.35
CA ALA A 26 -9.35 5.72 -8.20
C ALA A 26 -9.52 4.24 -7.83
N GLN A 27 -8.41 3.50 -7.77
CA GLN A 27 -8.44 2.08 -7.41
C GLN A 27 -8.86 1.85 -5.95
N CYS A 28 -8.47 2.74 -5.05
CA CYS A 28 -8.90 2.69 -3.66
C CYS A 28 -10.42 2.87 -3.52
N VAL A 29 -11.01 3.79 -4.30
CA VAL A 29 -12.47 3.97 -4.34
C VAL A 29 -13.15 2.74 -4.92
N GLU A 30 -12.61 2.11 -5.97
CA GLU A 30 -13.12 0.84 -6.50
C GLU A 30 -13.17 -0.25 -5.42
N ASP A 31 -12.11 -0.40 -4.61
CA ASP A 31 -12.07 -1.35 -3.48
C ASP A 31 -13.13 -1.00 -2.41
N LEU A 32 -13.25 0.29 -2.05
CA LEU A 32 -14.24 0.76 -1.06
C LEU A 32 -15.70 0.55 -1.46
N VAL A 33 -16.00 0.60 -2.77
CA VAL A 33 -17.38 0.49 -3.27
C VAL A 33 -17.70 -0.87 -3.89
N ALA A 34 -16.73 -1.78 -4.01
CA ALA A 34 -16.88 -3.10 -4.61
C ALA A 34 -18.13 -3.84 -4.13
N ASN A 35 -18.34 -3.88 -2.80
CA ASN A 35 -19.50 -4.55 -2.20
C ASN A 35 -20.85 -3.86 -2.44
N LYS A 36 -20.85 -2.59 -2.87
CA LYS A 36 -22.06 -1.80 -3.15
C LYS A 36 -22.48 -1.93 -4.61
N ILE A 37 -21.49 -1.97 -5.49
CA ILE A 37 -21.71 -2.13 -6.93
C ILE A 37 -21.69 -3.59 -7.36
N LEU A 38 -21.50 -4.52 -6.41
CA LEU A 38 -21.53 -5.97 -6.60
C LEU A 38 -20.55 -6.44 -7.67
N THR A 39 -19.36 -5.85 -7.68
CA THR A 39 -18.26 -6.21 -8.59
C THR A 39 -16.97 -6.39 -7.83
N ASP A 40 -16.18 -7.36 -8.27
CA ASP A 40 -14.87 -7.61 -7.68
C ASP A 40 -13.96 -6.41 -7.93
N GLY A 41 -13.29 -5.97 -6.86
CA GLY A 41 -12.41 -4.81 -6.88
C GLY A 41 -10.97 -5.16 -7.28
N PRO A 42 -10.06 -4.16 -7.26
CA PRO A 42 -8.65 -4.35 -7.61
C PRO A 42 -7.88 -5.34 -6.73
N ARG A 43 -8.48 -5.76 -5.61
CA ARG A 43 -7.95 -6.84 -4.76
C ARG A 43 -7.95 -8.20 -5.47
N GLY A 44 -8.81 -8.43 -6.47
CA GLY A 44 -8.92 -9.73 -7.14
C GLY A 44 -9.51 -10.83 -6.24
N VAL A 45 -10.37 -10.46 -5.30
CA VAL A 45 -11.07 -11.38 -4.40
C VAL A 45 -12.55 -10.99 -4.41
N PRO A 46 -13.49 -11.96 -4.33
CA PRO A 46 -14.91 -11.67 -4.44
C PRO A 46 -15.37 -10.49 -3.57
N TYR A 47 -16.18 -9.60 -4.14
CA TYR A 47 -16.64 -8.37 -3.47
C TYR A 47 -17.36 -8.61 -2.15
N ALA A 48 -17.96 -9.79 -1.98
CA ALA A 48 -18.69 -10.19 -0.78
C ALA A 48 -17.80 -10.84 0.29
N ALA A 49 -16.50 -11.05 0.02
CA ALA A 49 -15.60 -11.77 0.90
C ALA A 49 -14.69 -10.83 1.71
N ALA A 50 -14.81 -10.88 3.04
CA ALA A 50 -13.89 -10.22 3.96
C ALA A 50 -12.50 -10.87 4.00
N SER A 51 -12.41 -12.15 3.61
CA SER A 51 -11.20 -12.99 3.68
C SER A 51 -10.07 -12.45 2.82
N ALA A 52 -8.84 -12.93 3.02
CA ALA A 52 -7.69 -12.61 2.17
C ALA A 52 -7.67 -13.34 0.80
N GLY A 53 -8.75 -14.00 0.41
CA GLY A 53 -8.81 -14.85 -0.79
C GLY A 53 -8.10 -16.20 -0.62
N ALA A 54 -8.17 -17.04 -1.64
CA ALA A 54 -7.48 -18.33 -1.66
C ALA A 54 -6.01 -18.18 -2.07
N SER A 55 -5.17 -19.13 -1.65
CA SER A 55 -3.79 -19.22 -2.13
C SER A 55 -3.75 -19.56 -3.63
N GLY A 56 -2.77 -18.99 -4.34
CA GLY A 56 -2.62 -19.12 -5.79
C GLY A 56 -3.44 -18.11 -6.60
N ASN A 57 -3.92 -17.04 -5.97
CA ASN A 57 -4.70 -16.00 -6.65
C ASN A 57 -3.85 -15.23 -7.68
N SER A 58 -4.23 -15.30 -8.94
CA SER A 58 -3.59 -14.55 -10.04
C SER A 58 -4.36 -13.29 -10.46
N ASP A 59 -5.49 -13.01 -9.80
CA ASP A 59 -6.38 -11.93 -10.17
C ASP A 59 -6.06 -10.61 -9.47
N GLY A 60 -6.62 -9.52 -10.01
CA GLY A 60 -6.48 -8.18 -9.46
C GLY A 60 -5.13 -7.55 -9.74
N ARG A 61 -4.70 -6.67 -8.83
CA ARG A 61 -3.51 -5.81 -9.01
C ARG A 61 -2.29 -6.27 -8.21
N LEU A 62 -2.50 -7.04 -7.15
CA LEU A 62 -1.45 -7.43 -6.23
C LEU A 62 -0.42 -8.44 -6.78
N PRO A 63 -0.75 -9.35 -7.72
CA PRO A 63 0.26 -10.22 -8.35
C PRO A 63 1.40 -9.45 -9.00
N LEU A 64 1.09 -8.37 -9.72
CA LEU A 64 2.10 -7.59 -10.41
C LEU A 64 2.90 -6.71 -9.45
N PHE A 65 2.28 -6.20 -8.37
CA PHE A 65 3.04 -5.58 -7.28
C PHE A 65 4.03 -6.57 -6.66
N ASN A 66 3.64 -7.82 -6.41
CA ASN A 66 4.53 -8.82 -5.84
C ASN A 66 5.78 -9.08 -6.69
N SER A 67 5.67 -9.02 -8.01
CA SER A 67 6.80 -9.15 -8.95
C SER A 67 7.72 -7.92 -8.98
N TYR A 68 7.23 -6.76 -8.58
CA TYR A 68 7.88 -5.45 -8.74
C TYR A 68 7.78 -4.60 -7.47
N ASN A 69 7.85 -5.25 -6.31
CA ASN A 69 7.68 -4.63 -5.00
C ASN A 69 8.80 -3.63 -4.65
N ASP A 70 9.92 -3.68 -5.39
CA ASP A 70 11.08 -2.80 -5.30
C ASP A 70 11.00 -1.54 -6.19
N TYR A 71 9.90 -1.35 -6.94
CA TYR A 71 9.71 -0.19 -7.81
C TYR A 71 9.25 1.04 -7.01
N THR A 72 9.64 2.23 -7.46
CA THR A 72 9.20 3.51 -6.85
C THR A 72 7.68 3.61 -6.88
N LEU A 73 7.04 3.72 -5.72
CA LEU A 73 5.57 3.60 -5.61
C LEU A 73 4.80 4.79 -6.17
N LEU A 74 5.35 6.01 -6.04
CA LEU A 74 4.70 7.26 -6.49
C LEU A 74 5.25 7.79 -7.81
N ASP A 75 6.10 7.02 -8.49
CA ASP A 75 6.51 7.34 -9.84
C ASP A 75 5.43 6.86 -10.81
N TRP A 76 5.02 7.72 -11.71
CA TRP A 76 4.09 7.38 -12.78
C TRP A 76 4.82 7.62 -14.10
N SER A 77 5.57 6.61 -14.53
CA SER A 77 6.24 6.65 -15.82
C SER A 77 5.18 6.78 -16.91
N GLY A 78 5.41 7.69 -17.86
CA GLY A 78 4.60 7.77 -19.09
C GLY A 78 4.89 6.61 -20.05
N ASN A 79 5.61 5.59 -19.60
CA ASN A 79 5.96 4.41 -20.38
C ASN A 79 4.76 3.46 -20.39
N GLU A 80 4.20 3.22 -21.58
CA GLU A 80 3.02 2.39 -21.74
C GLU A 80 3.24 0.96 -21.23
N ASP A 81 4.47 0.43 -21.36
CA ASP A 81 4.86 -0.91 -20.90
C ASP A 81 4.81 -1.06 -19.37
N GLU A 82 4.86 0.04 -18.63
CA GLU A 82 4.82 0.07 -17.17
C GLU A 82 3.44 0.45 -16.62
N THR A 83 2.47 0.74 -17.47
CA THR A 83 1.13 1.21 -17.07
C THR A 83 0.49 0.28 -16.05
N LEU A 84 0.48 -1.03 -16.31
CA LEU A 84 -0.11 -2.01 -15.40
C LEU A 84 0.64 -2.10 -14.06
N THR A 85 1.96 -1.98 -14.10
CA THR A 85 2.81 -1.97 -12.90
C THR A 85 2.57 -0.71 -12.09
N ASN A 86 2.37 0.43 -12.74
CA ASN A 86 2.03 1.70 -12.10
C ASN A 86 0.72 1.60 -11.32
N TYR A 87 -0.33 1.06 -11.94
CA TYR A 87 -1.59 0.76 -11.25
C TYR A 87 -1.40 -0.22 -10.08
N SER A 88 -0.53 -1.21 -10.23
CA SER A 88 -0.38 -2.27 -9.24
C SER A 88 0.32 -1.79 -7.98
N LYS A 89 1.43 -1.06 -8.14
CA LYS A 89 2.21 -0.50 -7.03
C LYS A 89 1.46 0.62 -6.29
N THR A 90 0.72 1.47 -7.00
CA THR A 90 -0.09 2.52 -6.35
C THR A 90 -1.25 1.92 -5.58
N TYR A 91 -1.94 0.92 -6.14
CA TYR A 91 -3.00 0.22 -5.41
C TYR A 91 -2.48 -0.49 -4.17
N ALA A 92 -1.35 -1.20 -4.24
CA ALA A 92 -0.81 -1.90 -3.08
C ALA A 92 -0.56 -0.96 -1.89
N LEU A 93 0.03 0.22 -2.14
CA LEU A 93 0.23 1.26 -1.14
C LEU A 93 -1.11 1.84 -0.65
N GLY A 94 -2.02 2.20 -1.55
CA GLY A 94 -3.33 2.74 -1.19
C GLY A 94 -4.18 1.77 -0.37
N ALA A 95 -4.16 0.49 -0.73
CA ALA A 95 -4.83 -0.60 -0.03
C ALA A 95 -4.30 -0.76 1.40
N TYR A 96 -2.98 -0.65 1.59
CA TYR A 96 -2.35 -0.59 2.92
C TYR A 96 -2.85 0.60 3.71
N LEU A 97 -2.79 1.80 3.11
CA LEU A 97 -3.12 3.05 3.79
C LEU A 97 -4.56 3.06 4.27
N MET A 98 -5.52 2.66 3.43
CA MET A 98 -6.93 2.60 3.84
C MET A 98 -7.18 1.61 4.99
N ARG A 99 -6.53 0.44 4.97
CA ARG A 99 -6.73 -0.62 6.00
C ARG A 99 -6.11 -0.28 7.35
N ASN A 100 -5.19 0.69 7.39
CA ASN A 100 -4.47 1.10 8.60
C ASN A 100 -4.86 2.50 9.09
N TYR A 101 -5.35 3.39 8.23
CA TYR A 101 -5.51 4.81 8.54
C TYR A 101 -6.87 5.38 8.15
N GLY A 102 -7.97 4.75 8.58
CA GLY A 102 -9.31 5.36 8.54
C GLY A 102 -10.16 5.03 7.31
N GLY A 103 -9.75 4.09 6.46
CA GLY A 103 -10.57 3.57 5.35
C GLY A 103 -10.98 4.67 4.36
N ALA A 104 -12.30 4.86 4.18
CA ALA A 104 -12.82 5.93 3.33
C ALA A 104 -12.42 7.34 3.80
N ASN A 105 -12.23 7.54 5.12
CA ASN A 105 -11.80 8.84 5.63
C ASN A 105 -10.34 9.16 5.23
N PHE A 106 -9.49 8.14 5.12
CA PHE A 106 -8.14 8.31 4.56
C PHE A 106 -8.19 8.97 3.17
N ILE A 107 -9.01 8.42 2.28
CA ILE A 107 -9.13 8.89 0.90
C ILE A 107 -9.68 10.30 0.86
N ARG A 108 -10.66 10.62 1.72
CA ARG A 108 -11.16 11.99 1.86
C ARG A 108 -10.04 12.96 2.25
N GLU A 109 -9.29 12.66 3.31
CA GLU A 109 -8.20 13.52 3.79
C GLU A 109 -7.07 13.63 2.75
N LEU A 110 -6.78 12.54 2.03
CA LEU A 110 -5.78 12.53 0.96
C LEU A 110 -6.15 13.46 -0.21
N ILE A 111 -7.42 13.48 -0.60
CA ILE A 111 -7.94 14.29 -1.71
C ILE A 111 -8.16 15.76 -1.31
N GLN A 112 -8.41 16.05 -0.03
CA GLN A 112 -8.86 17.36 0.44
C GLN A 112 -7.78 18.15 1.20
N ASN A 113 -6.56 17.63 1.35
CA ASN A 113 -5.49 18.37 2.00
C ASN A 113 -4.78 19.35 1.04
N ASP A 114 -4.01 20.27 1.60
CA ASP A 114 -3.31 21.33 0.87
C ASP A 114 -1.89 20.94 0.42
N TYR A 115 -1.62 19.63 0.31
CA TYR A 115 -0.30 19.10 -0.03
C TYR A 115 -0.37 18.24 -1.29
N THR A 116 0.79 17.90 -1.86
CA THR A 116 0.90 17.06 -3.06
C THR A 116 1.96 15.99 -2.89
N GLY A 117 1.87 14.91 -3.67
CA GLY A 117 2.86 13.83 -3.64
C GLY A 117 2.98 13.19 -2.25
N ALA A 118 4.18 12.76 -1.89
CA ALA A 118 4.46 12.09 -0.63
C ALA A 118 4.00 12.87 0.62
N ALA A 119 4.04 14.21 0.59
CA ALA A 119 3.59 15.04 1.70
C ALA A 119 2.07 14.91 1.95
N SER A 120 1.25 14.81 0.90
CA SER A 120 -0.20 14.61 1.04
C SER A 120 -0.55 13.29 1.73
N ILE A 121 0.23 12.23 1.49
CA ILE A 121 0.06 10.93 2.17
C ILE A 121 0.39 11.07 3.65
N VAL A 122 1.53 11.68 3.99
CA VAL A 122 1.93 11.90 5.40
C VAL A 122 0.84 12.67 6.16
N GLN A 123 0.28 13.70 5.55
CA GLN A 123 -0.77 14.51 6.15
C GLN A 123 -2.08 13.72 6.34
N ALA A 124 -2.50 12.95 5.32
CA ALA A 124 -3.68 12.10 5.43
C ALA A 124 -3.52 10.98 6.48
N VAL A 125 -2.32 10.38 6.60
CA VAL A 125 -2.01 9.40 7.64
C VAL A 125 -2.14 10.02 9.03
N ASN A 126 -1.53 11.19 9.24
CA ASN A 126 -1.57 11.87 10.54
C ASN A 126 -2.97 12.38 10.90
N ALA A 127 -3.75 12.84 9.90
CA ALA A 127 -5.15 13.22 10.10
C ALA A 127 -6.04 12.04 10.53
N ASN A 128 -5.62 10.81 10.27
CA ASN A 128 -6.33 9.59 10.64
C ASN A 128 -5.68 8.84 11.82
N GLY A 129 -4.98 9.57 12.70
CA GLY A 129 -4.43 9.03 13.94
C GLY A 129 -3.14 8.21 13.76
N GLY A 130 -2.57 8.19 12.56
CA GLY A 130 -1.19 7.76 12.38
C GLY A 130 -0.22 8.76 13.01
N THR A 131 0.96 8.27 13.39
CA THR A 131 2.06 9.12 13.86
C THR A 131 3.28 8.85 13.00
N VAL A 132 3.41 9.56 11.89
CA VAL A 132 4.57 9.50 10.98
C VAL A 132 5.15 10.89 10.76
N GLY A 133 6.47 11.00 10.79
CA GLY A 133 7.18 12.25 10.51
C GLY A 133 7.51 12.41 9.04
N SER A 134 7.64 11.31 8.30
CA SER A 134 8.05 11.32 6.90
C SER A 134 7.37 10.24 6.06
N TYR A 135 7.48 10.37 4.74
CA TYR A 135 7.05 9.31 3.82
C TYR A 135 7.92 8.05 3.96
N GLY A 136 9.18 8.19 4.38
CA GLY A 136 10.03 7.05 4.73
C GLY A 136 9.42 6.18 5.82
N ASP A 137 8.83 6.80 6.85
CA ASP A 137 8.18 6.06 7.95
C ASP A 137 6.94 5.30 7.44
N VAL A 138 6.20 5.89 6.50
CA VAL A 138 5.07 5.22 5.83
C VAL A 138 5.56 4.01 5.05
N LEU A 139 6.63 4.16 4.26
CA LEU A 139 7.24 3.07 3.49
C LEU A 139 7.78 1.98 4.39
N GLN A 140 8.43 2.31 5.50
CA GLN A 140 8.95 1.33 6.43
C GLN A 140 7.82 0.46 7.01
N ARG A 141 6.72 1.09 7.44
CA ARG A 141 5.54 0.37 7.95
C ARG A 141 4.85 -0.45 6.87
N PHE A 142 4.72 0.10 5.66
CA PHE A 142 4.16 -0.62 4.51
C PHE A 142 5.00 -1.85 4.14
N GLY A 143 6.33 -1.74 4.16
CA GLY A 143 7.24 -2.85 3.90
C GLY A 143 7.09 -3.97 4.94
N VAL A 144 7.04 -3.62 6.23
CA VAL A 144 6.77 -4.58 7.31
C VAL A 144 5.40 -5.24 7.13
N ALA A 145 4.35 -4.46 6.86
CA ALA A 145 3.00 -4.99 6.64
C ALA A 145 2.95 -5.96 5.45
N SER A 146 3.70 -5.66 4.38
CA SER A 146 3.79 -6.51 3.19
C SER A 146 4.44 -7.86 3.50
N MET A 147 5.60 -7.85 4.18
CA MET A 147 6.33 -9.08 4.56
C MET A 147 5.56 -9.93 5.58
N LEU A 148 4.75 -9.31 6.43
CA LEU A 148 3.96 -9.98 7.47
C LEU A 148 2.46 -10.07 7.11
N SER A 149 2.12 -9.94 5.83
CA SER A 149 0.72 -9.94 5.38
C SER A 149 -0.01 -11.28 5.57
N ASP A 150 0.70 -12.36 5.88
CA ASP A 150 0.13 -13.64 6.29
C ASP A 150 -0.28 -13.67 7.78
N LYS A 151 0.24 -12.75 8.60
CA LYS A 151 -0.08 -12.64 10.02
C LYS A 151 -1.36 -11.82 10.24
N MET A 152 -2.21 -12.26 11.17
CA MET A 152 -3.50 -11.62 11.47
C MET A 152 -3.48 -10.77 12.76
N ASP A 153 -2.43 -10.91 13.55
CA ASP A 153 -2.24 -10.34 14.89
C ASP A 153 -1.30 -9.13 14.94
N MET A 154 -1.00 -8.54 13.78
CA MET A 154 -0.15 -7.35 13.67
C MET A 154 -0.81 -6.11 14.26
N ASP A 155 -0.09 -5.17 14.86
CA ASP A 155 -0.67 -3.90 15.33
C ASP A 155 -1.12 -2.98 14.18
N THR A 156 -2.01 -2.02 14.50
CA THR A 156 -2.41 -0.96 13.55
C THR A 156 -1.17 -0.23 13.03
N GLY A 157 -1.13 0.01 11.72
CA GLY A 157 0.05 0.54 11.03
C GLY A 157 0.89 -0.55 10.37
N TYR A 158 0.78 -1.80 10.80
CA TYR A 158 1.50 -2.95 10.24
C TYR A 158 0.56 -4.05 9.71
N ARG A 159 -0.75 -3.81 9.67
CA ARG A 159 -1.76 -4.85 9.45
C ARG A 159 -2.30 -4.82 8.02
N PHE A 160 -2.16 -5.93 7.31
CA PHE A 160 -2.82 -6.16 6.02
C PHE A 160 -3.98 -7.17 6.09
N ASN A 161 -3.84 -8.14 6.99
CA ASN A 161 -4.75 -9.26 7.12
C ASN A 161 -5.46 -9.22 8.49
N ARG A 162 -6.77 -9.34 8.47
CA ARG A 162 -7.66 -9.45 9.64
C ARG A 162 -8.44 -10.78 9.63
N GLY A 163 -8.07 -11.71 8.76
CA GLY A 163 -8.85 -12.92 8.48
C GLY A 163 -10.15 -12.59 7.76
N ASP A 164 -11.24 -13.20 8.20
CA ASP A 164 -12.58 -13.04 7.61
C ASP A 164 -13.37 -11.87 8.22
N VAL A 165 -12.66 -10.81 8.64
CA VAL A 165 -13.23 -9.64 9.29
C VAL A 165 -13.03 -8.41 8.42
N TRP A 166 -14.11 -7.68 8.15
CA TRP A 166 -14.06 -6.43 7.42
C TRP A 166 -13.29 -5.35 8.18
N SER A 167 -12.47 -4.59 7.47
CA SER A 167 -11.95 -3.31 7.93
C SER A 167 -12.97 -2.22 7.61
N GLU A 168 -13.73 -1.81 8.62
CA GLU A 168 -14.88 -0.92 8.47
C GLU A 168 -14.48 0.55 8.66
N SER A 169 -15.12 1.45 7.91
CA SER A 169 -15.04 2.91 8.11
C SER A 169 -16.38 3.56 7.78
N THR A 170 -16.67 4.72 8.37
CA THR A 170 -17.91 5.46 8.08
C THR A 170 -17.60 6.92 7.79
N VAL A 171 -18.13 7.43 6.68
CA VAL A 171 -18.01 8.84 6.29
C VAL A 171 -19.39 9.34 5.87
N GLY A 172 -19.86 10.42 6.51
CA GLY A 172 -21.18 11.00 6.21
C GLY A 172 -22.35 10.05 6.43
N GLY A 173 -22.23 9.11 7.40
CA GLY A 173 -23.24 8.08 7.67
C GLY A 173 -23.22 6.89 6.69
N ILE A 174 -22.36 6.89 5.67
CA ILE A 174 -22.17 5.77 4.76
C ILE A 174 -21.03 4.90 5.28
N ARG A 175 -21.32 3.62 5.49
CA ARG A 175 -20.33 2.60 5.88
C ARG A 175 -19.63 2.03 4.65
N TYR A 176 -18.31 1.86 4.74
CA TYR A 176 -17.44 1.24 3.75
C TYR A 176 -16.66 0.11 4.40
N ASP A 177 -16.48 -0.98 3.65
CA ASP A 177 -15.87 -2.20 4.14
C ASP A 177 -14.73 -2.61 3.22
N LEU A 178 -13.56 -2.90 3.79
CA LEU A 178 -12.39 -3.38 3.06
C LEU A 178 -12.00 -4.77 3.57
N GLY A 179 -11.89 -5.73 2.65
CA GLY A 179 -11.49 -7.11 2.98
C GLY A 179 -9.99 -7.20 3.25
N SER A 180 -9.57 -8.27 3.92
CA SER A 180 -8.17 -8.58 4.22
C SER A 180 -7.32 -8.76 2.96
N ILE A 181 -6.02 -8.52 3.09
CA ILE A 181 -5.02 -8.84 2.07
C ILE A 181 -3.94 -9.70 2.73
N ASN A 182 -3.63 -10.84 2.11
CA ASN A 182 -2.41 -11.59 2.37
C ASN A 182 -1.65 -11.66 1.05
N LEU A 183 -0.51 -10.97 0.94
CA LEU A 183 0.24 -10.92 -0.31
C LEU A 183 0.78 -12.30 -0.70
N TYR A 184 0.97 -13.21 0.27
CA TYR A 184 1.39 -14.59 0.02
C TYR A 184 0.27 -15.50 -0.52
N ASN A 185 -0.97 -15.02 -0.57
CA ASN A 185 -2.04 -15.73 -1.28
C ASN A 185 -1.98 -15.49 -2.80
N TYR A 186 -1.27 -14.47 -3.27
CA TYR A 186 -1.17 -14.17 -4.70
C TYR A 186 -0.01 -14.92 -5.36
N LEU A 187 -0.11 -15.15 -6.67
CA LEU A 187 0.94 -15.76 -7.49
C LEU A 187 1.47 -14.74 -8.52
N PRO A 188 2.75 -14.35 -8.48
CA PRO A 188 3.77 -14.77 -7.50
C PRO A 188 3.53 -14.16 -6.10
N ALA A 189 4.14 -14.74 -5.07
CA ALA A 189 4.28 -14.13 -3.75
C ALA A 189 5.27 -12.94 -3.81
N PRO A 190 5.33 -12.05 -2.78
CA PRO A 190 6.27 -10.93 -2.79
C PRO A 190 7.70 -11.39 -3.07
N PHE A 191 8.37 -10.71 -4.01
CA PHE A 191 9.75 -11.01 -4.32
C PHE A 191 10.67 -10.66 -3.14
N ILE A 192 11.52 -11.60 -2.75
CA ILE A 192 12.50 -11.45 -1.67
C ILE A 192 13.87 -11.75 -2.25
N TYR A 193 14.79 -10.82 -2.09
CA TYR A 193 16.16 -10.96 -2.55
C TYR A 193 16.96 -11.86 -1.61
N ASP A 194 17.70 -12.81 -2.16
CA ASP A 194 18.74 -13.55 -1.45
C ASP A 194 20.08 -12.79 -1.42
N GLU A 195 20.26 -11.84 -2.35
CA GLU A 195 21.40 -10.93 -2.41
C GLU A 195 20.89 -9.50 -2.62
N LEU A 196 21.37 -8.55 -1.80
CA LEU A 196 21.00 -7.14 -1.96
C LEU A 196 21.48 -6.62 -3.33
N PRO A 197 20.60 -5.98 -4.12
CA PRO A 197 21.02 -5.39 -5.38
C PRO A 197 21.93 -4.18 -5.15
N ASN A 198 22.76 -3.88 -6.16
CA ASN A 198 23.73 -2.79 -6.13
C ASN A 198 23.10 -1.38 -6.07
N SER A 199 21.81 -1.27 -6.36
CA SER A 199 21.05 -0.02 -6.33
C SER A 199 19.66 -0.25 -5.77
N GLN A 200 19.11 0.77 -5.12
CA GLN A 200 17.75 0.78 -4.60
C GLN A 200 17.01 1.99 -5.17
N HIS A 201 15.75 1.78 -5.56
CA HIS A 201 14.92 2.86 -6.05
C HIS A 201 14.46 3.75 -4.88
N ALA A 202 14.50 5.07 -5.06
CA ALA A 202 14.01 5.98 -4.05
C ALA A 202 12.47 5.85 -3.95
N GLY A 203 11.93 5.78 -2.73
CA GLY A 203 10.48 5.71 -2.54
C GLY A 203 9.85 4.33 -2.82
N SER A 204 10.66 3.26 -2.73
CA SER A 204 10.22 1.87 -2.83
C SER A 204 10.51 1.07 -1.56
N ASN A 205 10.14 -0.21 -1.56
CA ASN A 205 10.51 -1.17 -0.53
C ASN A 205 11.30 -2.33 -1.11
N LEU A 206 12.44 -2.65 -0.50
CA LEU A 206 13.21 -3.84 -0.87
C LEU A 206 13.14 -4.88 0.25
N PHE A 207 12.77 -6.11 -0.09
CA PHE A 207 12.74 -7.22 0.87
C PHE A 207 13.95 -8.12 0.65
N TYR A 208 14.65 -8.43 1.74
CA TYR A 208 15.89 -9.19 1.71
C TYR A 208 15.90 -10.27 2.78
N ASN A 209 16.35 -11.46 2.40
CA ASN A 209 16.51 -12.58 3.31
C ASN A 209 17.74 -12.37 4.21
N GLY A 210 17.50 -11.86 5.42
CA GLY A 210 18.56 -11.63 6.41
C GLY A 210 19.17 -12.91 7.01
N GLY A 211 18.61 -14.09 6.72
CA GLY A 211 19.07 -15.39 7.19
C GLY A 211 17.96 -16.27 7.76
N SER A 212 18.20 -17.58 7.82
CA SER A 212 17.23 -18.59 8.28
C SER A 212 17.77 -19.39 9.47
N GLY A 213 16.87 -19.83 10.35
CA GLY A 213 17.25 -20.65 11.53
C GLY A 213 18.18 -19.94 12.52
N LEU A 214 18.15 -18.60 12.54
CA LEU A 214 19.03 -17.81 13.41
C LEU A 214 18.57 -17.88 14.86
N SER A 215 19.52 -17.99 15.79
CA SER A 215 19.27 -17.94 17.23
C SER A 215 20.26 -17.00 17.94
N GLY A 216 19.84 -16.43 19.07
CA GLY A 216 20.61 -15.44 19.83
C GLY A 216 20.69 -14.06 19.16
N GLN A 217 21.56 -13.20 19.67
CA GLN A 217 21.78 -11.87 19.10
C GLN A 217 22.45 -11.97 17.74
N LYS A 218 21.99 -11.14 16.81
CA LYS A 218 22.51 -11.02 15.44
C LYS A 218 22.72 -9.56 15.08
N GLU A 219 23.70 -9.34 14.22
CA GLU A 219 24.04 -8.03 13.69
C GLU A 219 24.13 -8.12 12.17
N TRP A 220 23.62 -7.10 11.50
CA TRP A 220 23.65 -6.99 10.04
C TRP A 220 24.34 -5.68 9.66
N TYR A 221 25.26 -5.78 8.70
CA TYR A 221 25.96 -4.63 8.14
C TYR A 221 25.53 -4.44 6.70
N PHE A 222 25.00 -3.26 6.40
CA PHE A 222 24.54 -2.90 5.07
C PHE A 222 25.55 -1.95 4.42
N LYS A 223 25.99 -2.29 3.20
CA LYS A 223 26.90 -1.47 2.39
C LYS A 223 26.13 -0.89 1.20
N GLY A 224 26.45 0.34 0.80
CA GLY A 224 25.81 0.98 -0.35
C GLY A 224 24.41 1.55 -0.07
N VAL A 225 23.97 1.56 1.19
CA VAL A 225 22.79 2.28 1.65
C VAL A 225 23.16 3.69 2.08
N ASN A 226 22.28 4.67 1.82
CA ASN A 226 22.48 6.05 2.27
C ASN A 226 21.69 6.34 3.55
N GLU A 227 21.93 7.49 4.16
CA GLU A 227 21.28 7.95 5.41
C GLU A 227 19.74 8.06 5.34
N LYS A 228 19.16 8.05 4.13
CA LYS A 228 17.71 8.10 3.91
C LYS A 228 17.08 6.71 3.83
N THR A 229 17.90 5.65 3.82
CA THR A 229 17.44 4.26 3.80
C THR A 229 17.01 3.85 5.20
N GLN A 230 15.72 3.56 5.36
CA GLN A 230 15.19 3.02 6.61
C GLN A 230 15.21 1.49 6.56
N VAL A 231 15.72 0.86 7.62
CA VAL A 231 15.82 -0.60 7.72
C VAL A 231 14.89 -1.10 8.82
N SER A 232 14.18 -2.19 8.55
CA SER A 232 13.44 -2.95 9.54
C SER A 232 13.77 -4.42 9.39
N VAL A 233 14.05 -5.07 10.51
CA VAL A 233 14.20 -6.53 10.57
C VAL A 233 12.89 -7.11 11.08
N VAL A 234 12.30 -8.00 10.31
CA VAL A 234 11.11 -8.75 10.70
C VAL A 234 11.47 -10.21 10.87
N VAL A 235 10.84 -10.88 11.83
CA VAL A 235 10.93 -12.32 12.02
C VAL A 235 9.64 -12.93 11.48
N LYS A 236 9.76 -13.84 10.52
CA LYS A 236 8.62 -14.47 9.84
C LYS A 236 8.49 -15.94 10.20
#